data_AF-A0A842Y212-F1
#
_entry.id   AF-A0A842Y212-F1
#
_cell.length_a   1.000
_cell.length_b   1.000
_cell.length_c   1.000
_cell.angle_alpha   90.00
_cell.angle_beta   90.00
_cell.angle_gamma   90.00
#
_symmetry.space_group_name_H-M   'P 1'
#
loop_
_entity.id
_entity.type
_entity.pdbx_description
1 polymer ?
#
loop_
_entity_poly.entity_id
_entity_poly.type
_entity_poly.pdbx_seq_one_letter_code
_entity_poly.pdbx_strand_id
1 'polypeptide(L)' 'MIGVSEIFLILFVPVFLFAIVFWLWMLTDCLKRQDDKFAVGGNNAKLIWVLVIVFTGIIGALVYYFMIKIRD' A
#
# COMPACT_ATOMS: atom_id res chain seq x y z
N MET A 1 25.33 25.64 -10.65
CA MET A 1 23.89 25.90 -10.91
C MET A 1 23.20 24.56 -10.79
N ILE A 2 22.16 24.43 -9.95
CA ILE A 2 21.39 23.18 -9.85
C ILE A 2 20.52 23.11 -11.12
N GLY A 3 20.74 22.11 -11.97
CA GLY A 3 19.96 21.89 -13.16
C GLY A 3 18.56 21.35 -12.86
N VAL A 4 17.65 21.50 -13.83
CA VAL A 4 16.26 21.01 -13.73
C VAL A 4 16.22 19.49 -13.50
N SER A 5 17.21 18.77 -14.04
CA SER A 5 17.44 17.33 -13.79
C SER A 5 17.63 17.00 -12.32
N GLU A 6 18.45 17.76 -11.60
CA GLU A 6 18.73 17.49 -10.18
C GLU A 6 17.52 17.81 -9.31
N ILE A 7 16.77 18.88 -9.64
CA ILE A 7 15.51 19.21 -8.95
C ILE A 7 14.49 18.07 -9.10
N PHE A 8 14.39 17.51 -10.30
CA PHE A 8 13.50 16.38 -10.57
C PHE A 8 13.88 15.16 -9.72
N LEU A 9 15.17 14.83 -9.64
CA LEU A 9 15.64 13.72 -8.81
C LEU A 9 15.37 13.94 -7.31
N ILE A 10 15.66 15.14 -6.80
CA ILE A 10 15.46 15.48 -5.38
C ILE A 10 13.97 15.41 -4.99
N LEU A 11 13.05 15.72 -5.91
CA LEU A 11 11.62 15.73 -5.62
C LEU A 11 10.96 14.36 -5.84
N PHE A 12 11.30 13.65 -6.92
CA PHE A 12 10.64 12.39 -7.29
C PHE A 12 11.18 11.17 -6.53
N VAL A 13 12.48 11.13 -6.23
CA VAL A 13 13.09 9.97 -5.55
C VAL A 13 12.49 9.76 -4.16
N PRO A 14 12.36 10.79 -3.29
CA PRO A 14 11.73 10.61 -1.99
C PRO A 14 10.28 10.15 -2.10
N VAL A 15 9.50 10.74 -3.02
CA VAL A 15 8.08 10.39 -3.23
C VAL A 15 7.96 8.91 -3.62
N PHE A 16 8.82 8.43 -4.51
CA PHE A 16 8.82 7.03 -4.92
C PHE A 16 9.22 6.09 -3.78
N LEU A 17 10.23 6.47 -2.97
CA LEU A 17 10.60 5.71 -1.77
C LEU A 17 9.46 5.65 -0.76
N PHE A 18 8.78 6.77 -0.50
CA PHE A 18 7.60 6.80 0.35
C PHE A 18 6.47 5.92 -0.18
N ALA A 19 6.23 5.91 -1.49
CA ALA A 19 5.24 5.05 -2.10
C ALA A 19 5.57 3.56 -1.90
N ILE A 20 6.83 3.15 -2.09
CA ILE A 20 7.26 1.76 -1.85
C ILE A 20 7.13 1.40 -0.37
N VAL A 21 7.60 2.25 0.54
CA VAL A 21 7.51 2.02 1.98
C VAL A 21 6.04 1.90 2.41
N PHE A 22 5.17 2.77 1.90
CA PHE A 22 3.74 2.73 2.16
C PHE A 22 3.11 1.42 1.66
N TRP A 23 3.44 0.99 0.44
CA TRP A 23 2.93 -0.25 -0.13
C TRP A 23 3.36 -1.48 0.67
N LEU A 24 4.65 -1.57 1.01
CA LEU A 24 5.17 -2.64 1.85
C LEU A 24 4.51 -2.63 3.24
N TRP A 25 4.33 -1.45 3.83
CA TRP A 25 3.67 -1.31 5.12
C TRP A 25 2.23 -1.85 5.07
N MET A 26 1.45 -1.49 4.05
CA MET A 26 0.08 -2.01 3.88
C MET A 26 0.07 -3.53 3.65
N LEU A 27 1.02 -4.06 2.88
CA LEU A 27 1.15 -5.51 2.71
C LEU A 27 1.45 -6.22 4.04
N THR A 28 2.37 -5.68 4.84
CA THR A 28 2.68 -6.25 6.16
C THR A 28 1.50 -6.16 7.14
N ASP A 29 0.73 -5.07 7.11
CA ASP A 29 -0.49 -4.94 7.91
C ASP A 29 -1.52 -6.00 7.50
N CYS A 30 -1.75 -6.16 6.20
CA CYS A 30 -2.67 -7.16 5.66
C CYS A 30 -2.29 -8.59 6.05
N LEU A 31 -1.00 -8.92 6.03
CA LEU A 31 -0.52 -10.25 6.40
C LEU A 31 -0.66 -10.54 7.91
N LYS A 32 -0.48 -9.51 8.76
CA LYS A 32 -0.54 -9.64 10.23
C LYS A 32 -1.98 -9.56 10.78
N ARG A 33 -2.91 -9.01 10.01
CA ARG A 33 -4.31 -8.86 10.40
C ARG A 33 -5.00 -10.22 10.56
N GLN A 34 -5.89 -10.33 11.55
CA GLN A 34 -6.71 -11.53 11.75
C GLN A 34 -7.85 -11.59 10.71
N ASP A 35 -8.25 -12.80 10.30
CA ASP A 35 -9.18 -12.98 9.17
C ASP A 35 -10.61 -12.47 9.46
N ASP A 36 -10.99 -12.39 10.73
CA ASP A 36 -12.26 -11.85 11.23
C ASP A 36 -12.35 -10.32 11.19
N LYS A 37 -11.20 -9.62 11.05
CA LYS A 37 -11.10 -8.16 11.03
C LYS A 37 -11.27 -7.55 9.64
N PHE A 38 -11.57 -8.36 8.63
CA PHE A 38 -11.78 -7.86 7.27
C PHE A 38 -13.26 -7.56 7.03
N ALA A 39 -13.57 -6.27 6.84
CA ALA A 39 -14.94 -5.84 6.54
C ALA A 39 -15.49 -6.36 5.19
N VAL A 40 -14.62 -6.81 4.28
CA VAL A 40 -14.97 -7.25 2.91
C VAL A 40 -14.13 -8.48 2.54
N GLY A 41 -14.77 -9.54 2.04
CA GLY A 41 -14.09 -10.70 1.43
C GLY A 41 -14.42 -12.09 2.04
N GLY A 42 -15.23 -12.16 3.10
CA GLY A 42 -15.66 -13.43 3.70
C GLY A 42 -14.50 -14.30 4.21
N ASN A 43 -14.64 -15.63 4.15
CA ASN A 43 -13.65 -16.58 4.70
C ASN A 43 -12.24 -16.44 4.13
N ASN A 44 -12.07 -15.90 2.92
CA ASN A 44 -10.78 -15.77 2.26
C ASN A 44 -10.34 -14.31 2.11
N ALA A 45 -10.89 -13.39 2.92
CA ALA A 45 -10.67 -11.96 2.78
C ALA A 45 -9.19 -11.58 2.79
N LYS A 46 -8.39 -12.13 3.71
CA LYS A 46 -6.94 -11.88 3.76
C LYS A 46 -6.26 -12.22 2.44
N LEU A 47 -6.51 -13.41 1.90
CA LEU A 47 -5.85 -13.87 0.68
C LEU A 47 -6.25 -12.98 -0.50
N ILE A 48 -7.52 -12.60 -0.61
CA ILE A 48 -8.00 -11.67 -1.64
C ILE A 48 -7.28 -10.32 -1.54
N TRP A 49 -7.20 -9.74 -0.34
CA TRP A 49 -6.55 -8.44 -0.15
C TRP A 49 -5.04 -8.47 -0.38
N VAL A 50 -4.36 -9.55 0.01
CA VAL A 50 -2.94 -9.75 -0.33
C VAL A 50 -2.75 -9.77 -1.84
N LEU A 51 -3.58 -10.52 -2.59
CA LEU A 51 -3.49 -10.56 -4.05
C LEU A 51 -3.76 -9.17 -4.67
N VAL A 52 -4.78 -8.45 -4.18
CA VAL A 52 -5.07 -7.09 -4.64
C VAL A 52 -3.87 -6.17 -4.43
N ILE A 53 -3.29 -6.13 -3.23
CA ILE A 53 -2.14 -5.26 -2.92
C ILE A 53 -0.92 -5.64 -3.77
N VAL A 54 -0.64 -6.93 -3.96
CA VAL A 54 0.52 -7.40 -4.72
C VAL A 54 0.38 -7.11 -6.21
N PHE A 55 -0.77 -7.41 -6.83
CA PHE A 55 -0.95 -7.25 -8.28
C PHE A 55 -1.19 -5.80 -8.71
N THR A 56 -1.80 -4.97 -7.85
CA THR A 56 -2.12 -3.58 -8.21
C THR A 56 -1.15 -2.56 -7.58
N GLY A 57 -0.21 -3.01 -6.75
CA GLY A 57 0.84 -2.17 -6.18
C GLY A 57 0.29 -1.06 -5.27
N ILE A 58 0.76 0.17 -5.50
CA ILE A 58 0.36 1.35 -4.72
C ILE A 58 -1.17 1.56 -4.71
N ILE A 59 -1.83 1.30 -5.84
CA ILE A 59 -3.30 1.46 -5.96
C ILE A 59 -4.00 0.51 -4.98
N GLY A 60 -3.60 -0.76 -4.94
CA GLY A 60 -4.13 -1.75 -4.01
C GLY A 60 -3.85 -1.40 -2.55
N ALA A 61 -2.66 -0.89 -2.25
CA ALA A 61 -2.34 -0.40 -0.91
C ALA A 61 -3.22 0.78 -0.47
N LEU A 62 -3.51 1.72 -1.38
CA LEU A 62 -4.44 2.82 -1.09
C LEU A 62 -5.87 2.32 -0.86
N VAL A 63 -6.37 1.44 -1.73
CA VAL A 63 -7.70 0.85 -1.58
C VAL A 63 -7.81 0.07 -0.27
N TYR A 64 -6.80 -0.73 0.07
CA TYR A 64 -6.72 -1.44 1.34
C TYR A 64 -6.72 -0.47 2.54
N TYR A 65 -5.95 0.61 2.46
CA TYR A 65 -5.88 1.62 3.52
C TYR A 65 -7.26 2.22 3.80
N PHE A 66 -7.96 2.68 2.76
CA PHE A 66 -9.28 3.31 2.91
C PHE A 66 -10.42 2.34 3.20
N MET A 67 -10.35 1.08 2.76
CA MET A 67 -11.44 0.13 2.97
C MET A 67 -11.30 -0.70 4.23
N ILE A 68 -10.06 -0.99 4.65
CA ILE A 68 -9.76 -1.90 5.75
C ILE A 68 -9.05 -1.14 6.87
N LYS A 69 -7.90 -0.51 6.61
CA LYS A 69 -7.05 0.06 7.68
C LYS A 69 -7.70 1.22 8.43
N ILE A 70 -8.46 2.07 7.76
CA ILE A 70 -9.13 3.23 8.40
C ILE A 70 -10.30 2.83 9.32
N ARG A 71 -10.78 1.59 9.21
CA ARG A 71 -11.93 1.06 9.97
C ARG A 71 -11.52 0.25 11.20
N ASP A 72 -10.22 0.11 11.42
CA ASP A 72 -9.62 -0.53 12.60
C ASP A 72 -9.56 0.42 13.79
#